data_AF-A0A5P1FCL4-F1
#
_entry.id   AF-A0A5P1FCL4-F1
#
_cell.length_a   1.000
_cell.length_b   1.000
_cell.length_c   1.000
_cell.angle_alpha   90.00
_cell.angle_beta   90.00
_cell.angle_gamma   90.00
#
_symmetry.space_group_name_H-M   'P 1'
#
loop_
_entity.id
_entity.type
_entity.pdbx_description
1 polymer ?
#
loop_
_entity_poly.entity_id
_entity_poly.type
_entity_poly.pdbx_seq_one_letter_code
_entity_poly.pdbx_strand_id
1 'polypeptide(L)'
;MKRSSDRDAVVTGIRKCLYSRRRSRVFEMTAGMTKEERGEANLGFGWYGAAADDVGRTNDGALGAEDAHGVGVHLSPPHFPYASSRLSEADENGEKRIVLCRIIMGNSERVDAGSAQYHPSTGGYDSGVDDLRNPKWYIIWSTHMNTHILPEYIVSFKPSTQRQGIHAAVNSTAMTTRRWPSAAQGLSFQKLLSEMGRSLPSSSTQALQMLYNKHKAGKMSKDAFIRCLRSVAGDKLLASTIKRMRGY
;
A
#
# COMPACT_ATOMS: atom_id res chain seq x y z
N MET A 1 27.98 -7.83 -19.68
CA MET A 1 26.60 -7.62 -19.20
C MET A 1 26.64 -7.35 -17.70
N LYS A 2 26.66 -6.08 -17.27
CA LYS A 2 26.72 -5.71 -15.84
C LYS A 2 25.32 -5.85 -15.23
N ARG A 3 25.13 -6.80 -14.31
CA ARG A 3 23.97 -6.83 -13.42
C ARG A 3 24.10 -5.63 -12.47
N SER A 4 23.26 -4.61 -12.59
CA SER A 4 23.17 -3.56 -11.57
C SER A 4 22.31 -4.08 -10.41
N SER A 5 22.96 -4.83 -9.52
CA SER A 5 22.42 -5.28 -8.24
C SER A 5 22.85 -4.27 -7.18
N ASP A 6 22.00 -3.30 -6.86
CA ASP A 6 22.08 -2.59 -5.58
C ASP A 6 20.74 -1.89 -5.30
N ARG A 7 19.81 -2.58 -4.62
CA ARG A 7 18.61 -2.02 -4.00
C ARG A 7 18.35 -2.78 -2.70
N ASP A 8 19.37 -2.92 -1.88
CA ASP A 8 19.37 -3.88 -0.80
C ASP A 8 18.58 -3.35 0.40
N ALA A 9 17.32 -3.78 0.52
CA ALA A 9 16.61 -3.64 1.78
C ALA A 9 17.34 -4.45 2.87
N VAL A 10 17.67 -3.79 3.98
CA VAL A 10 18.32 -4.45 5.11
C VAL A 10 17.24 -4.98 6.03
N VAL A 11 17.14 -6.31 6.15
CA VAL A 11 16.28 -6.95 7.15
C VAL A 11 16.84 -6.66 8.53
N THR A 12 16.03 -6.02 9.37
CA THR A 12 16.39 -5.62 10.74
C THR A 12 15.86 -6.59 11.78
N GLY A 13 14.86 -7.43 11.44
CA GLY A 13 14.36 -8.45 12.33
C GLY A 13 13.33 -9.37 11.70
N ILE A 14 13.26 -10.60 12.20
CA ILE A 14 12.22 -11.57 11.86
C ILE A 14 11.63 -12.08 13.16
N ARG A 15 10.32 -11.97 13.32
CA ARG A 15 9.59 -12.40 14.53
C ARG A 15 8.44 -13.32 14.14
N LYS A 16 8.26 -14.43 14.85
CA LYS A 16 7.09 -15.28 14.68
C LYS A 16 5.86 -14.56 15.22
N CYS A 17 4.76 -14.58 14.46
CA CYS A 17 3.48 -14.06 14.92
C CYS A 17 2.95 -14.92 16.07
N LEU A 18 2.46 -14.27 17.12
CA LEU A 18 1.71 -14.93 18.18
C LEU A 18 0.22 -14.82 17.84
N TYR A 19 -0.48 -15.95 17.82
CA TYR A 19 -1.91 -16.02 17.60
C TYR A 19 -2.54 -16.99 18.58
N SER A 20 -3.84 -16.81 18.86
CA SER A 20 -4.55 -17.70 19.79
C SER A 20 -4.64 -19.12 19.22
N ARG A 21 -4.64 -20.12 20.11
CA ARG A 21 -4.87 -21.52 19.71
C ARG A 21 -6.19 -21.70 18.95
N ARG A 22 -7.19 -20.86 19.25
CA ARG A 22 -8.46 -20.82 18.52
C ARG A 22 -8.25 -20.42 17.05
N ARG A 23 -7.44 -19.40 16.77
CA ARG A 23 -7.15 -18.96 15.39
C ARG A 23 -6.47 -20.05 14.56
N SER A 24 -5.47 -20.73 15.12
CA SER A 24 -4.81 -21.87 14.44
C SER A 24 -5.81 -22.98 14.13
N ARG A 25 -6.62 -23.36 15.12
CA ARG A 25 -7.60 -24.44 14.97
C ARG A 25 -8.66 -24.12 13.92
N VAL A 26 -9.15 -22.88 13.88
CA VAL A 26 -10.11 -22.45 12.87
C VAL A 26 -9.49 -22.53 11.47
N PHE A 27 -8.26 -22.03 11.29
CA PHE A 27 -7.56 -22.15 10.01
C PHE A 27 -7.36 -23.61 9.57
N GLU A 28 -6.90 -24.48 10.47
CA GLU A 28 -6.72 -25.91 10.20
C GLU A 28 -8.04 -26.60 9.84
N MET A 29 -9.13 -26.27 10.54
CA MET A 29 -10.46 -26.80 10.25
C MET A 29 -10.97 -26.32 8.89
N THR A 30 -10.82 -25.03 8.58
CA THR A 30 -11.18 -24.47 7.27
C THR A 30 -10.39 -25.14 6.16
N ALA A 31 -9.08 -25.36 6.33
CA ALA A 31 -8.27 -26.07 5.34
C ALA A 31 -8.75 -27.52 5.12
N GLY A 32 -9.18 -28.19 6.19
CA GLY A 32 -9.79 -29.52 6.10
C GLY A 32 -11.08 -29.52 5.28
N MET A 33 -11.99 -28.59 5.57
CA MET A 33 -13.26 -28.45 4.85
C MET A 33 -13.04 -28.09 3.37
N THR A 34 -12.17 -27.13 3.06
CA THR A 34 -11.83 -26.79 1.67
C THR A 34 -11.25 -27.99 0.92
N LYS A 35 -10.39 -28.77 1.57
CA LYS A 35 -9.85 -30.00 0.96
C LYS A 35 -10.96 -31.02 0.66
N GLU A 36 -11.91 -31.20 1.55
CA GLU A 36 -13.04 -32.12 1.35
C GLU A 36 -13.94 -31.67 0.21
N GLU A 37 -14.25 -30.37 0.14
CA GLU A 37 -15.15 -29.80 -0.87
C GLU A 37 -14.50 -29.64 -2.26
N ARG A 38 -13.20 -29.36 -2.30
CA ARG A 38 -12.47 -29.02 -3.56
C ARG A 38 -11.50 -30.11 -4.02
N GLY A 39 -11.24 -31.13 -3.20
CA GLY A 39 -10.20 -32.14 -3.40
C GLY A 39 -8.83 -31.72 -2.85
N GLU A 40 -8.49 -30.43 -2.90
CA GLU A 40 -7.32 -29.85 -2.26
C GLU A 40 -7.61 -28.48 -1.63
N ALA A 41 -6.92 -28.17 -0.53
CA ALA A 41 -7.03 -26.86 0.11
C ALA A 41 -6.20 -25.77 -0.59
N ASN A 42 -5.27 -26.18 -1.48
CA ASN A 42 -4.31 -25.30 -2.13
C ASN A 42 -3.63 -24.34 -1.13
N LEU A 43 -2.94 -24.93 -0.13
CA LEU A 43 -2.26 -24.17 0.90
C LEU A 43 -1.02 -23.49 0.33
N GLY A 44 -0.95 -22.17 0.50
CA GLY A 44 0.15 -21.34 0.01
C GLY A 44 0.68 -20.39 1.06
N PHE A 45 1.67 -19.61 0.63
CA PHE A 45 2.16 -18.46 1.39
C PHE A 45 1.92 -17.19 0.59
N GLY A 46 1.82 -16.05 1.28
CA GLY A 46 1.82 -14.74 0.65
C GLY A 46 2.25 -13.65 1.61
N TRP A 47 2.75 -12.56 1.04
CA TRP A 47 3.23 -11.40 1.78
C TRP A 47 2.11 -10.39 1.91
N TYR A 48 1.81 -9.99 3.14
CA TYR A 48 0.92 -8.88 3.44
C TYR A 48 1.74 -7.63 3.80
N GLY A 49 1.41 -6.49 3.18
CA GLY A 49 1.99 -5.20 3.51
C GLY A 49 1.10 -4.48 4.53
N ALA A 50 1.59 -4.34 5.76
CA ALA A 50 0.86 -3.70 6.85
C ALA A 50 1.32 -2.25 7.09
N ALA A 51 0.40 -1.40 7.55
CA ALA A 51 0.77 -0.24 8.38
C ALA A 51 1.33 -0.73 9.72
N ALA A 52 2.17 0.08 10.39
CA ALA A 52 3.02 -0.33 11.51
C ALA A 52 2.33 -1.12 12.64
N ASP A 53 1.00 -1.02 12.78
CA ASP A 53 0.22 -1.55 13.91
C ASP A 53 -0.95 -2.48 13.53
N ASP A 54 -1.16 -2.89 12.27
CA ASP A 54 -2.39 -3.62 11.93
C ASP A 54 -2.25 -4.75 10.88
N VAL A 55 -2.01 -5.96 11.40
CA VAL A 55 -1.97 -7.22 10.65
C VAL A 55 -3.39 -7.81 10.45
N GLY A 56 -4.44 -7.16 11.00
CA GLY A 56 -5.81 -7.67 11.04
C GLY A 56 -6.82 -6.92 10.15
N ARG A 57 -6.39 -5.93 9.37
CA ARG A 57 -7.26 -5.14 8.49
C ARG A 57 -7.02 -5.42 7.01
N THR A 58 -8.00 -5.07 6.19
CA THR A 58 -7.83 -5.05 4.74
C THR A 58 -6.88 -3.92 4.35
N ASN A 59 -6.16 -4.11 3.24
CA ASN A 59 -5.25 -3.11 2.66
C ASN A 59 -5.81 -2.51 1.37
N ASP A 60 -7.14 -2.57 1.17
CA ASP A 60 -7.85 -2.04 0.00
C ASP A 60 -7.51 -0.58 -0.30
N GLY A 61 -7.32 0.24 0.75
CA GLY A 61 -6.95 1.64 0.61
C GLY A 61 -5.50 1.88 0.20
N ALA A 62 -4.61 0.88 0.33
CA ALA A 62 -3.18 1.02 0.07
C ALA A 62 -2.81 0.85 -1.41
N LEU A 63 -3.58 0.06 -2.16
CA LEU A 63 -3.40 -0.14 -3.61
C LEU A 63 -4.03 1.00 -4.43
N GLY A 64 -5.03 1.68 -3.87
CA GLY A 64 -5.84 2.67 -4.60
C GLY A 64 -6.97 1.98 -5.38
N ALA A 65 -8.13 2.63 -5.46
CA ALA A 65 -9.35 2.00 -5.95
C ALA A 65 -9.28 1.48 -7.40
N GLU A 66 -8.47 2.09 -8.27
CA GLU A 66 -8.32 1.67 -9.68
C GLU A 66 -7.40 0.45 -9.84
N ASP A 67 -6.47 0.25 -8.91
CA ASP A 67 -5.46 -0.83 -8.97
C ASP A 67 -5.81 -2.01 -8.04
N ALA A 68 -6.84 -1.85 -7.20
CA ALA A 68 -7.32 -2.90 -6.30
C ALA A 68 -8.15 -3.95 -7.05
N HIS A 69 -8.00 -5.21 -6.68
CA HIS A 69 -8.72 -6.34 -7.28
C HIS A 69 -9.82 -6.79 -6.31
N GLY A 70 -10.90 -6.01 -6.23
CA GLY A 70 -11.97 -6.25 -5.26
C GLY A 70 -11.64 -5.75 -3.84
N VAL A 71 -12.42 -6.20 -2.86
CA VAL A 71 -12.42 -5.71 -1.47
C VAL A 71 -12.02 -6.85 -0.52
N GLY A 72 -10.78 -6.80 -0.05
CA GLY A 72 -10.21 -7.82 0.83
C GLY A 72 -8.74 -7.59 1.16
N VAL A 73 -8.10 -8.65 1.63
CA VAL A 73 -6.68 -8.65 1.90
C VAL A 73 -5.94 -9.00 0.61
N HIS A 74 -5.12 -8.07 0.14
CA HIS A 74 -4.22 -8.29 -1.00
C HIS A 74 -2.86 -8.77 -0.49
N LEU A 75 -2.45 -9.96 -0.93
CA LEU A 75 -1.15 -10.55 -0.62
C LEU A 75 -0.37 -10.79 -1.90
N SER A 76 0.90 -10.42 -1.95
CA SER A 76 1.76 -10.77 -3.08
C SER A 76 2.33 -12.19 -2.91
N PRO A 77 2.57 -12.94 -4.00
CA PRO A 77 3.17 -14.27 -3.92
C PRO A 77 4.52 -14.31 -3.19
N PRO A 78 4.96 -15.49 -2.70
CA PRO A 78 6.18 -15.63 -1.89
C PRO A 78 7.45 -15.13 -2.56
N HIS A 79 7.52 -15.24 -3.89
CA HIS A 79 8.66 -14.84 -4.71
C HIS A 79 8.59 -13.37 -5.17
N PHE A 80 7.51 -12.65 -4.82
CA PHE A 80 7.31 -11.23 -5.13
C PHE A 80 7.07 -10.34 -3.88
N PRO A 81 7.89 -10.45 -2.80
CA PRO A 81 7.69 -9.67 -1.56
C PRO A 81 7.72 -8.15 -1.77
N TYR A 82 8.38 -7.70 -2.85
CA TYR A 82 8.51 -6.28 -3.18
C TYR A 82 7.17 -5.57 -3.42
N ALA A 83 6.15 -6.28 -3.94
CA ALA A 83 4.85 -5.67 -4.17
C ALA A 83 4.17 -5.28 -2.84
N SER A 84 4.05 -6.22 -1.92
CA SER A 84 3.51 -5.95 -0.57
C SER A 84 4.41 -5.05 0.27
N SER A 85 5.73 -5.10 0.09
CA SER A 85 6.65 -4.20 0.81
C SER A 85 6.43 -2.73 0.45
N ARG A 86 5.93 -2.42 -0.75
CA ARG A 86 5.53 -1.06 -1.14
C ARG A 86 4.26 -0.57 -0.45
N LEU A 87 3.37 -1.48 -0.06
CA LEU A 87 2.13 -1.16 0.66
C LEU A 87 2.37 -0.93 2.16
N SER A 88 3.47 -1.47 2.69
CA SER A 88 3.85 -1.19 4.07
C SER A 88 4.21 0.29 4.26
N GLU A 89 3.84 0.87 5.38
CA GLU A 89 4.25 2.21 5.80
C GLU A 89 5.47 2.12 6.72
N ALA A 90 6.38 3.10 6.62
CA ALA A 90 7.52 3.18 7.53
C ALA A 90 7.08 3.77 8.87
N ASP A 91 7.59 3.23 9.96
CA ASP A 91 7.42 3.79 11.30
C ASP A 91 8.28 5.05 11.50
N GLU A 92 8.23 5.62 12.71
CA GLU A 92 8.98 6.82 13.10
C GLU A 92 10.50 6.68 12.90
N ASN A 93 11.02 5.44 12.88
CA ASN A 93 12.43 5.12 12.69
C ASN A 93 12.79 4.78 11.24
N GLY A 94 11.85 4.94 10.31
CA GLY A 94 12.01 4.57 8.90
C GLY A 94 11.99 3.06 8.65
N GLU A 95 11.58 2.25 9.62
CA GLU A 95 11.48 0.80 9.49
C GLU A 95 10.12 0.40 8.94
N LYS A 96 10.11 -0.52 7.97
CA LYS A 96 8.91 -1.06 7.34
C LYS A 96 8.70 -2.51 7.78
N ARG A 97 7.45 -2.97 7.73
CA ARG A 97 7.07 -4.33 8.13
C ARG A 97 6.17 -5.00 7.10
N ILE A 98 6.55 -6.21 6.70
CA ILE A 98 5.68 -7.12 5.95
C ILE A 98 5.44 -8.39 6.76
N VAL A 99 4.31 -9.04 6.51
CA VAL A 99 3.92 -10.27 7.20
C VAL A 99 3.86 -11.41 6.20
N LEU A 100 4.58 -12.49 6.48
CA LEU A 100 4.39 -13.75 5.78
C LEU A 100 3.18 -14.46 6.38
N CYS A 101 2.20 -14.75 5.55
CA CYS A 101 0.98 -15.45 5.93
C CYS A 101 0.93 -16.82 5.27
N ARG A 102 0.43 -17.83 5.99
CA ARG A 102 -0.18 -19.02 5.37
C ARG A 102 -1.58 -18.67 4.89
N ILE A 103 -1.92 -19.18 3.72
CA ILE A 103 -3.16 -18.86 3.03
C ILE A 103 -3.81 -20.15 2.55
N ILE A 104 -5.12 -20.25 2.72
CA ILE A 104 -5.95 -21.26 2.05
C ILE A 104 -6.43 -20.61 0.75
N MET A 105 -5.89 -21.03 -0.39
CA MET A 105 -6.31 -20.47 -1.68
C MET A 105 -7.54 -21.17 -2.23
N GLY A 106 -7.71 -22.47 -1.97
CA GLY A 106 -8.74 -23.29 -2.60
C GLY A 106 -8.77 -23.10 -4.12
N ASN A 107 -9.98 -23.00 -4.69
CA ASN A 107 -10.19 -22.60 -6.07
C ASN A 107 -10.14 -21.08 -6.21
N SER A 108 -9.22 -20.59 -7.04
CA SER A 108 -9.08 -19.15 -7.30
C SER A 108 -9.83 -18.72 -8.56
N GLU A 109 -10.50 -17.57 -8.49
CA GLU A 109 -11.03 -16.87 -9.67
C GLU A 109 -10.18 -15.68 -10.06
N ARG A 110 -10.28 -15.28 -11.33
CA ARG A 110 -9.69 -14.02 -11.79
C ARG A 110 -10.57 -12.85 -11.37
N VAL A 111 -9.95 -11.84 -10.77
CA VAL A 111 -10.60 -10.59 -10.40
C VAL A 111 -9.94 -9.46 -11.18
N ASP A 112 -10.72 -8.65 -11.88
CA ASP A 112 -10.17 -7.51 -12.64
C ASP A 112 -9.86 -6.31 -11.73
N ALA A 113 -8.88 -5.49 -12.15
CA ALA A 113 -8.51 -4.27 -11.45
C ALA A 113 -9.69 -3.27 -11.47
N GLY A 114 -9.92 -2.60 -10.33
CA GLY A 114 -11.06 -1.71 -10.13
C GLY A 114 -12.36 -2.42 -9.81
N SER A 115 -12.37 -3.75 -9.70
CA SER A 115 -13.55 -4.51 -9.28
C SER A 115 -13.98 -4.10 -7.87
N ALA A 116 -15.29 -4.03 -7.64
CA ALA A 116 -15.90 -3.82 -6.32
C ALA A 116 -16.29 -5.15 -5.62
N GLN A 117 -15.90 -6.29 -6.20
CA GLN A 117 -16.22 -7.61 -5.68
C GLN A 117 -15.67 -7.80 -4.26
N TYR A 118 -16.49 -8.25 -3.31
CA TYR A 118 -16.12 -8.41 -1.89
C TYR A 118 -16.38 -9.83 -1.36
N HIS A 119 -16.76 -10.75 -2.24
CA HIS A 119 -16.99 -12.17 -2.00
C HIS A 119 -16.78 -12.95 -3.32
N PRO A 120 -16.71 -14.29 -3.29
CA PRO A 120 -16.58 -15.08 -4.51
C PRO A 120 -17.73 -14.86 -5.49
N SER A 121 -17.47 -14.86 -6.81
CA SER A 121 -18.52 -14.65 -7.82
C SER A 121 -19.56 -15.78 -7.84
N THR A 122 -19.14 -16.99 -7.47
CA THR A 122 -19.96 -18.18 -7.35
C THR A 122 -19.50 -19.04 -6.16
N GLY A 123 -20.30 -20.01 -5.73
CA GLY A 123 -19.93 -20.94 -4.65
C GLY A 123 -18.80 -21.92 -4.99
N GLY A 124 -18.25 -21.87 -6.20
CA GLY A 124 -17.14 -22.71 -6.65
C GLY A 124 -15.73 -22.15 -6.37
N TYR A 125 -15.64 -20.92 -5.87
CA TYR A 125 -14.38 -20.22 -5.62
C TYR A 125 -14.21 -19.86 -4.15
N ASP A 126 -12.96 -19.83 -3.71
CA ASP A 126 -12.56 -19.59 -2.32
C ASP A 126 -11.67 -18.34 -2.19
N SER A 127 -10.93 -17.98 -3.26
CA SER A 127 -10.04 -16.81 -3.32
C SER A 127 -10.05 -16.14 -4.70
N GLY A 128 -9.46 -14.95 -4.79
CA GLY A 128 -9.22 -14.22 -6.04
C GLY A 128 -7.74 -14.10 -6.41
N VAL A 129 -7.46 -13.94 -7.70
CA VAL A 129 -6.15 -13.59 -8.26
C VAL A 129 -6.27 -12.57 -9.38
N ASP A 130 -5.23 -11.77 -9.62
CA ASP A 130 -5.19 -10.83 -10.75
C ASP A 130 -4.97 -11.53 -12.11
N ASP A 131 -4.15 -12.58 -12.13
CA ASP A 131 -3.90 -13.44 -13.30
C ASP A 131 -3.81 -14.92 -12.87
N LEU A 132 -4.54 -15.80 -13.56
CA LEU A 132 -4.63 -17.23 -13.22
C LEU A 132 -3.33 -18.01 -13.48
N ARG A 133 -2.46 -17.51 -14.37
CA ARG A 133 -1.22 -18.19 -14.78
C ARG A 133 -0.02 -17.63 -14.03
N ASN A 134 0.05 -16.32 -13.85
CA ASN A 134 1.14 -15.64 -13.19
C ASN A 134 0.62 -14.55 -12.24
N PRO A 135 0.04 -14.96 -11.10
CA PRO A 135 -0.56 -14.03 -10.16
C PRO A 135 0.52 -13.11 -9.58
N LYS A 136 0.20 -11.82 -9.46
CA LYS A 136 0.97 -10.85 -8.67
C LYS A 136 0.23 -10.45 -7.41
N TRP A 137 -1.07 -10.69 -7.37
CA TRP A 137 -1.93 -10.50 -6.20
C TRP A 137 -2.79 -11.73 -5.96
N TYR A 138 -2.79 -12.17 -4.71
CA TYR A 138 -3.82 -13.01 -4.11
C TYR A 138 -4.78 -12.10 -3.37
N ILE A 139 -6.08 -12.37 -3.51
CA ILE A 139 -7.14 -11.62 -2.88
C ILE A 139 -7.93 -12.59 -2.01
N ILE A 140 -7.85 -12.36 -0.70
CA ILE A 140 -8.72 -13.05 0.25
C ILE A 140 -9.78 -12.06 0.68
N TRP A 141 -11.02 -12.35 0.30
CA TRP A 141 -12.16 -11.49 0.61
C TRP A 141 -12.27 -11.19 2.10
N SER A 142 -12.73 -9.99 2.44
CA SER A 142 -12.91 -9.56 3.83
C SER A 142 -13.77 -10.54 4.66
N THR A 143 -14.75 -11.18 4.01
CA THR A 143 -15.60 -12.24 4.57
C THR A 143 -14.84 -13.50 4.99
N HIS A 144 -13.66 -13.75 4.41
CA HIS A 144 -12.86 -14.97 4.61
C HIS A 144 -11.52 -14.71 5.32
N MET A 145 -11.13 -13.44 5.54
CA MET A 145 -9.79 -13.09 6.02
C MET A 145 -9.39 -13.74 7.35
N ASN A 146 -10.35 -13.96 8.26
CA ASN A 146 -10.06 -14.52 9.59
C ASN A 146 -9.96 -16.05 9.61
N THR A 147 -10.45 -16.72 8.56
CA THR A 147 -10.44 -18.19 8.44
C THR A 147 -9.40 -18.65 7.43
N HIS A 148 -9.13 -17.87 6.38
CA HIS A 148 -8.24 -18.23 5.27
C HIS A 148 -6.83 -17.66 5.39
N ILE A 149 -6.55 -16.79 6.38
CA ILE A 149 -5.22 -16.21 6.59
C ILE A 149 -4.74 -16.48 8.02
N LEU A 150 -3.58 -17.14 8.10
CA LEU A 150 -2.83 -17.31 9.33
C LEU A 150 -1.48 -16.57 9.24
N PRO A 151 -1.30 -15.45 9.96
CA PRO A 151 -0.02 -14.76 10.04
C PRO A 151 1.05 -15.65 10.69
N GLU A 152 2.19 -15.86 10.03
CA GLU A 152 3.28 -16.72 10.53
C GLU A 152 4.47 -15.92 11.02
N TYR A 153 4.96 -14.95 10.22
CA TYR A 153 6.17 -14.19 10.55
C TYR A 153 6.03 -12.72 10.16
N ILE A 154 6.54 -11.84 11.00
CA ILE A 154 6.73 -10.41 10.71
C ILE A 154 8.19 -10.21 10.33
N VAL A 155 8.43 -9.65 9.15
CA VAL A 155 9.75 -9.25 8.67
C VAL A 155 9.83 -7.73 8.72
N SER A 156 10.74 -7.24 9.55
CA SER A 156 11.07 -5.81 9.68
C SER A 156 12.30 -5.51 8.83
N PHE A 157 12.26 -4.41 8.08
CA PHE A 157 13.34 -4.04 7.18
C PHE A 157 13.43 -2.54 7.00
N LYS A 158 14.63 -2.06 6.67
CA LYS A 158 14.88 -0.69 6.24
C LYS A 158 15.26 -0.68 4.76
N PRO A 159 14.56 0.07 3.90
CA PRO A 159 14.98 0.23 2.51
C PRO A 159 16.35 0.92 2.46
N SER A 160 17.29 0.44 1.64
CA SER A 160 18.58 1.10 1.44
C SER A 160 18.39 2.55 1.03
N THR A 161 18.79 3.47 1.89
CA THR A 161 19.05 4.86 1.51
C THR A 161 20.45 4.95 0.88
N GLN A 162 20.63 4.41 -0.33
CA GLN A 162 21.82 4.76 -1.10
C GLN A 162 21.67 6.21 -1.54
N ARG A 163 22.31 7.11 -0.79
CA ARG A 163 22.64 8.52 -1.09
C ARG A 163 21.84 9.12 -2.26
N GLN A 164 20.64 9.65 -2.01
CA GLN A 164 20.03 10.69 -2.86
C GLN A 164 20.68 12.06 -2.59
N GLY A 165 22.01 12.07 -2.45
CA GLY A 165 22.83 13.25 -2.51
C GLY A 165 23.73 13.08 -3.73
N ILE A 166 23.57 13.99 -4.70
CA ILE A 166 24.38 14.14 -5.92
C ILE A 166 23.93 13.17 -7.04
N HIS A 167 23.66 13.70 -8.24
CA HIS A 167 23.07 13.04 -9.43
C HIS A 167 21.53 12.95 -9.54
N ALA A 168 20.84 14.09 -9.42
CA ALA A 168 19.58 14.29 -10.17
C ALA A 168 19.45 15.74 -10.69
N ALA A 169 20.58 16.37 -10.98
CA ALA A 169 20.61 17.42 -12.00
C ALA A 169 20.90 16.72 -13.33
N VAL A 170 20.20 17.13 -14.39
CA VAL A 170 20.33 16.63 -15.78
C VAL A 170 19.54 15.35 -16.07
N ASN A 171 18.21 15.47 -16.11
CA ASN A 171 17.43 15.34 -17.35
C ASN A 171 15.93 15.34 -17.03
N SER A 172 15.34 16.53 -17.12
CA SER A 172 13.91 16.74 -17.24
C SER A 172 13.41 16.16 -18.56
N THR A 173 12.43 15.26 -18.54
CA THR A 173 11.23 15.23 -19.39
C THR A 173 10.39 13.99 -19.05
N ALA A 174 9.44 14.17 -18.13
CA ALA A 174 8.20 13.39 -17.87
C ALA A 174 7.96 13.24 -16.35
N MET A 175 7.45 14.30 -15.72
CA MET A 175 6.94 14.22 -14.35
C MET A 175 5.69 13.34 -14.33
N THR A 176 5.76 12.17 -13.68
CA THR A 176 4.58 11.39 -13.32
C THR A 176 3.75 12.20 -12.32
N THR A 177 2.62 12.72 -12.79
CA THR A 177 1.75 13.74 -12.20
C THR A 177 1.02 13.36 -10.90
N ARG A 178 1.28 12.18 -10.33
CA ARG A 178 0.45 11.64 -9.22
C ARG A 178 1.08 11.71 -7.81
N ARG A 179 2.41 11.86 -7.66
CA ARG A 179 3.06 11.73 -6.34
C ARG A 179 3.34 13.08 -5.67
N TRP A 180 3.11 13.16 -4.35
CA TRP A 180 3.60 14.26 -3.51
C TRP A 180 5.12 14.36 -3.64
N PRO A 181 5.71 15.56 -3.79
CA PRO A 181 7.16 15.68 -3.90
C PRO A 181 7.82 15.07 -2.66
N SER A 182 8.84 14.23 -2.82
CA SER A 182 9.65 13.74 -1.69
C SER A 182 10.24 14.90 -0.88
N ALA A 183 10.49 16.03 -1.57
CA ALA A 183 10.85 17.31 -0.98
C ALA A 183 9.79 17.91 -0.05
N ALA A 184 8.58 17.37 0.04
CA ALA A 184 7.51 17.87 0.90
C ALA A 184 7.04 16.87 1.96
N GLN A 185 7.69 15.70 2.06
CA GLN A 185 7.44 14.76 3.16
C GLN A 185 7.90 15.37 4.51
N GLY A 186 7.11 15.26 5.57
CA GLY A 186 7.42 15.87 6.87
C GLY A 186 7.06 17.37 7.02
N LEU A 187 6.50 18.02 6.01
CA LEU A 187 5.97 19.39 6.12
C LEU A 187 4.52 19.37 6.61
N SER A 188 4.16 20.26 7.55
CA SER A 188 2.75 20.51 7.89
C SER A 188 2.04 21.17 6.71
N PHE A 189 0.96 20.55 6.24
CA PHE A 189 0.13 21.10 5.16
C PHE A 189 -0.44 22.48 5.53
N GLN A 190 -0.79 22.71 6.81
CA GLN A 190 -1.25 24.04 7.23
C GLN A 190 -0.16 25.10 7.06
N LYS A 191 1.07 24.78 7.49
CA LYS A 191 2.20 25.70 7.36
C LYS A 191 2.51 25.97 5.88
N LEU A 192 2.47 24.94 5.04
CA LEU A 192 2.64 25.07 3.59
C LEU A 192 1.57 25.97 2.96
N LEU A 193 0.30 25.79 3.31
CA LEU A 193 -0.81 26.61 2.81
C LEU A 193 -0.69 28.07 3.27
N SER A 194 -0.29 28.31 4.52
CA SER A 194 -0.03 29.65 5.03
C SER A 194 1.13 30.33 4.28
N GLU A 195 2.19 29.60 3.97
CA GLU A 195 3.32 30.13 3.20
C GLU A 195 2.97 30.42 1.73
N MET A 196 2.17 29.56 1.09
CA MET A 196 1.68 29.81 -0.28
C MET A 196 0.67 30.95 -0.32
N GLY A 197 -0.16 31.09 0.72
CA GLY A 197 -1.15 32.16 0.85
C GLY A 197 -0.56 33.56 0.88
N ARG A 198 0.73 33.70 1.21
CA ARG A 198 1.47 34.99 1.13
C ARG A 198 1.79 35.41 -0.30
N SER A 199 1.73 34.49 -1.26
CA SER A 199 2.08 34.72 -2.66
C SER A 199 0.89 34.56 -3.62
N LEU A 200 -0.31 34.26 -3.08
CA LEU A 200 -1.52 34.02 -3.86
C LEU A 200 -2.61 35.07 -3.58
N PRO A 201 -3.48 35.37 -4.57
CA PRO A 201 -4.68 36.18 -4.34
C PRO A 201 -5.59 35.57 -3.26
N SER A 202 -6.39 36.41 -2.60
CA SER A 202 -7.32 36.00 -1.54
C SER A 202 -8.29 34.89 -1.99
N SER A 203 -8.77 34.95 -3.24
CA SER A 203 -9.64 33.94 -3.85
C SER A 203 -8.98 32.56 -3.95
N SER A 204 -7.72 32.51 -4.40
CA SER A 204 -6.94 31.27 -4.48
C SER A 204 -6.61 30.73 -3.09
N THR A 205 -6.27 31.59 -2.14
CA THR A 205 -5.99 31.20 -0.75
C THR A 205 -7.23 30.61 -0.07
N GLN A 206 -8.42 31.18 -0.31
CA GLN A 206 -9.69 30.62 0.18
C GLN A 206 -9.99 29.25 -0.45
N ALA A 207 -9.77 29.10 -1.75
CA ALA A 207 -9.93 27.81 -2.44
C ALA A 207 -9.01 26.74 -1.86
N LEU A 208 -7.74 27.08 -1.60
CA LEU A 208 -6.78 26.18 -0.97
C LEU A 208 -7.18 25.76 0.45
N GLN A 209 -7.70 26.70 1.24
CA GLN A 209 -8.21 26.41 2.60
C GLN A 209 -9.44 25.48 2.55
N MET A 210 -10.35 25.69 1.61
CA MET A 210 -11.52 24.81 1.40
C MET A 210 -11.10 23.39 1.00
N LEU A 211 -10.12 23.26 0.10
CA LEU A 211 -9.56 21.96 -0.31
C LEU A 211 -8.95 21.22 0.88
N TYR A 212 -8.17 21.92 1.71
CA TYR A 212 -7.58 21.35 2.92
C TYR A 212 -8.63 20.89 3.94
N ASN A 213 -9.67 21.70 4.16
CA ASN A 213 -10.76 21.34 5.08
C ASN A 213 -11.54 20.11 4.57
N LYS A 214 -11.79 20.01 3.26
CA LYS A 214 -12.44 18.82 2.65
C LYS A 214 -11.60 17.56 2.82
N HIS A 215 -10.29 17.66 2.62
CA HIS A 215 -9.36 16.54 2.84
C HIS A 215 -9.30 16.14 4.32
N LYS A 216 -9.19 17.10 5.24
CA LYS A 216 -9.18 16.85 6.70
C LYS A 216 -10.48 16.21 7.19
N ALA A 217 -11.61 16.55 6.57
CA ALA A 217 -12.91 15.95 6.86
C ALA A 217 -13.14 14.58 6.19
N GLY A 218 -12.14 14.00 5.52
CA GLY A 218 -12.25 12.71 4.82
C GLY A 218 -13.11 12.74 3.55
N LYS A 219 -13.58 13.92 3.13
CA LYS A 219 -14.46 14.10 1.94
C LYS A 219 -13.68 14.15 0.62
N MET A 220 -12.36 14.02 0.68
CA MET A 220 -11.45 14.12 -0.46
C MET A 220 -10.20 13.28 -0.20
N SER A 221 -9.83 12.43 -1.16
CA SER A 221 -8.60 11.64 -1.05
C SER A 221 -7.35 12.52 -1.12
N LYS A 222 -6.24 12.01 -0.57
CA LYS A 222 -4.93 12.70 -0.60
C LYS A 222 -4.50 13.03 -2.04
N ASP A 223 -4.73 12.13 -2.99
CA ASP A 223 -4.37 12.36 -4.39
C ASP A 223 -5.27 13.38 -5.08
N ALA A 224 -6.57 13.38 -4.78
CA ALA A 224 -7.47 14.43 -5.26
C ALA A 224 -7.08 15.80 -4.70
N PHE A 225 -6.75 15.86 -3.40
CA PHE A 225 -6.25 17.06 -2.76
C PHE A 225 -4.95 17.57 -3.41
N ILE A 226 -3.97 16.70 -3.63
CA ILE A 226 -2.69 17.07 -4.25
C ILE A 226 -2.88 17.59 -5.69
N ARG A 227 -3.75 16.95 -6.49
CA ARG A 227 -4.06 17.42 -7.84
C ARG A 227 -4.71 18.80 -7.83
N CYS A 228 -5.73 19.01 -6.99
CA CYS A 228 -6.41 20.30 -6.88
C CYS A 228 -5.48 21.39 -6.33
N LEU A 229 -4.64 21.07 -5.35
CA LEU A 229 -3.62 21.98 -4.81
C LEU A 229 -2.68 22.48 -5.92
N ARG A 230 -2.18 21.57 -6.76
CA ARG A 230 -1.32 21.92 -7.91
C ARG A 230 -2.05 22.75 -8.96
N SER A 231 -3.33 22.45 -9.22
CA SER A 231 -4.14 23.22 -10.16
C SER A 231 -4.38 24.66 -9.70
N VAL A 232 -4.47 24.89 -8.38
CA VAL A 232 -4.75 26.23 -7.81
C VAL A 232 -3.47 27.02 -7.53
N ALA A 233 -2.44 26.38 -6.98
CA ALA A 233 -1.18 27.05 -6.63
C ALA A 233 -0.15 27.07 -7.78
N GLY A 234 -0.21 26.09 -8.68
CA GLY A 234 0.82 25.84 -9.68
C GLY A 234 2.06 25.14 -9.12
N ASP A 235 2.67 24.25 -9.93
CA ASP A 235 3.83 23.47 -9.50
C ASP A 235 5.06 24.33 -9.18
N LYS A 236 5.22 25.47 -9.87
CA LYS A 236 6.34 26.41 -9.65
C LYS A 236 6.31 27.03 -8.26
N LEU A 237 5.12 27.47 -7.80
CA LEU A 237 4.94 28.07 -6.48
C LEU A 237 5.03 27.02 -5.38
N LEU A 238 4.46 25.83 -5.63
CA LEU A 238 4.54 24.71 -4.70
C LEU A 238 6.00 24.33 -4.45
N ALA A 239 6.79 24.15 -5.52
CA ALA A 239 8.21 23.79 -5.43
C ALA A 239 9.05 24.88 -4.73
N SER A 240 8.83 26.16 -5.06
CA SER A 240 9.59 27.26 -4.44
C SER A 240 9.26 27.42 -2.95
N THR A 241 8.01 27.22 -2.55
CA THR A 241 7.59 27.28 -1.15
C THR A 241 8.16 26.11 -0.34
N ILE A 242 8.11 24.89 -0.90
CA ILE A 242 8.74 23.72 -0.30
C ILE A 242 10.24 23.95 -0.08
N LYS A 243 10.92 24.49 -1.08
CA LYS A 243 12.35 24.82 -1.01
C LYS A 243 12.65 25.80 0.13
N ARG A 244 11.89 26.89 0.21
CA ARG A 244 11.98 27.92 1.25
C ARG A 244 11.75 27.35 2.65
N MET A 245 10.75 26.51 2.82
CA MET A 245 10.43 25.90 4.13
C MET A 245 11.50 24.92 4.63
N ARG A 246 12.33 24.38 3.73
CA ARG A 246 13.42 23.45 4.05
C ARG A 246 14.80 24.10 4.16
N GLY A 247 14.90 25.43 3.95
CA GLY A 247 16.16 26.17 4.13
C GLY A 247 17.16 26.02 2.97
N TYR A 248 16.69 25.78 1.74
CA TYR A 248 17.51 25.74 0.52
C TYR A 248 17.29 26.97 -0.37
#